data_AF-A0A9P4R559-F1
#
_entry.id   AF-A0A9P4R559-F1
#
_cell.length_a   1.000
_cell.length_b   1.000
_cell.length_c   1.000
_cell.angle_alpha   90.00
_cell.angle_beta   90.00
_cell.angle_gamma   90.00
#
_symmetry.space_group_name_H-M   'P 1'
#
loop_
_entity.id
_entity.type
_entity.pdbx_description
1 polymer ?
#
loop_
_entity_poly.entity_id
_entity_poly.type
_entity_poly.pdbx_seq_one_letter_code
_entity_poly.pdbx_strand_id
1 'polypeptide(L)'
;MVGGSTSLTAPLLSHPFIAAQQPRVIVLYSHLLPLNARLDARIDQMVDDGLADEVYHLYELEQKLLVGPDSARGVWKSIGYSELRDWVAITHRGKGSAVKHPRADERWNEGVEEMKIATRRYAGLQLLWLWKELVPALQRMEVDFRMLKVTTGKKFGKEVISPAIEQCHDWVKGEVGKLSPMDEGAVAVQPKTLLAV
;
A
#
# COMPACT_ATOMS: atom_id res chain seq x y z
N MET A 1 12.08 -0.89 11.17
CA MET A 1 11.17 -1.59 10.23
C MET A 1 10.30 -0.55 9.54
N VAL A 2 10.07 -0.68 8.23
CA VAL A 2 9.10 0.13 7.48
C VAL A 2 8.24 -0.81 6.63
N GLY A 3 6.92 -0.68 6.70
CA GLY A 3 6.03 -1.52 5.89
C GLY A 3 4.55 -1.30 6.18
N GLY A 4 3.70 -1.66 5.20
CA GLY A 4 2.25 -1.64 5.30
C GLY A 4 1.61 -3.02 5.23
N SER A 5 2.41 -4.09 5.33
CA SER A 5 1.92 -5.47 5.30
C SER A 5 1.28 -5.83 6.64
N THR A 6 -0.04 -5.78 6.65
CA THR A 6 -0.87 -6.08 7.81
C THR A 6 -0.60 -7.48 8.39
N SER A 7 -0.33 -8.46 7.51
CA SER A 7 -0.03 -9.84 7.87
C SER A 7 1.34 -10.04 8.54
N LEU A 8 2.27 -9.10 8.40
CA LEU A 8 3.63 -9.22 8.96
C LEU A 8 3.82 -8.35 10.21
N THR A 9 3.17 -7.20 10.27
CA THR A 9 3.39 -6.22 11.36
C THR A 9 2.99 -6.77 12.73
N ALA A 10 1.81 -7.39 12.87
CA ALA A 10 1.35 -7.87 14.17
C ALA A 10 2.21 -9.03 14.73
N PRO A 11 2.50 -10.11 13.97
CA PRO A 11 3.41 -11.15 14.45
C PRO A 11 4.78 -10.62 14.84
N LEU A 12 5.33 -9.67 14.07
CA LEU A 12 6.64 -9.11 14.35
C LEU A 12 6.66 -8.30 15.64
N LEU A 13 5.65 -7.47 15.88
CA LEU A 13 5.54 -6.70 17.12
C LEU A 13 5.40 -7.61 18.35
N SER A 14 4.72 -8.75 18.21
CA SER A 14 4.58 -9.74 19.28
C SER A 14 5.81 -10.64 19.47
N HIS A 15 6.79 -10.58 18.56
CA HIS A 15 7.95 -11.45 18.63
C HIS A 15 8.81 -11.10 19.85
N PRO A 16 9.18 -12.06 20.74
CA PRO A 16 9.85 -11.77 22.01
C PRO A 16 11.12 -10.93 21.87
N PHE A 17 11.93 -11.21 20.84
CA PHE A 17 13.14 -10.43 20.55
C PHE A 17 12.82 -8.96 20.26
N ILE A 18 11.76 -8.68 19.51
CA ILE A 18 11.36 -7.33 19.12
C ILE A 18 10.73 -6.61 20.31
N ALA A 19 9.83 -7.27 21.04
CA ALA A 19 9.23 -6.73 22.25
C ALA A 19 10.30 -6.34 23.29
N ALA A 20 11.34 -7.15 23.45
CA ALA A 20 12.46 -6.85 24.35
C ALA A 20 13.24 -5.57 23.97
N GLN A 21 13.18 -5.12 22.71
CA GLN A 21 13.82 -3.86 22.28
C GLN A 21 13.00 -2.61 22.61
N GLN A 22 11.80 -2.77 23.20
CA GLN A 22 10.87 -1.66 23.48
C GLN A 22 10.67 -0.75 22.25
N PRO A 23 10.14 -1.30 21.15
CA PRO A 23 10.05 -0.59 19.89
C PRO A 23 9.07 0.58 20.01
N ARG A 24 9.39 1.69 19.34
CA ARG A 24 8.43 2.76 19.11
C ARG A 24 7.88 2.70 17.70
N VAL A 25 6.57 2.83 17.59
CA VAL A 25 5.87 2.76 16.31
C VAL A 25 5.45 4.16 15.88
N ILE A 26 5.88 4.56 14.69
CA ILE A 26 5.36 5.74 14.01
C ILE A 26 4.35 5.27 12.97
N VAL A 27 3.10 5.69 13.13
CA VAL A 27 2.02 5.37 12.21
C VAL A 27 1.72 6.60 11.37
N LEU A 28 1.85 6.46 10.05
CA LEU A 28 1.42 7.48 9.11
C LEU A 28 0.01 7.15 8.60
N TYR A 29 -0.89 8.12 8.62
CA TYR A 29 -2.24 7.96 8.06
C TYR A 29 -2.69 9.19 7.30
N SER A 30 -3.66 9.04 6.39
CA SER A 30 -4.26 10.14 5.64
C SER A 30 -5.75 9.89 5.49
N HIS A 31 -6.54 10.94 5.27
CA HIS A 31 -7.94 10.74 4.90
C HIS A 31 -8.02 10.16 3.48
N LEU A 32 -8.97 9.25 3.27
CA LEU A 32 -9.07 8.50 2.01
C LEU A 32 -9.40 9.43 0.82
N LEU A 33 -10.33 10.38 0.98
CA LEU A 33 -10.74 11.28 -0.10
C LEU A 33 -9.57 12.06 -0.73
N PRO A 34 -8.75 12.83 0.02
CA PRO A 34 -7.58 13.52 -0.56
C PRO A 34 -6.42 12.57 -0.93
N LEU A 35 -6.46 11.31 -0.48
CA LEU A 35 -5.49 10.30 -0.88
C LEU A 35 -5.82 9.72 -2.26
N ASN A 36 -7.09 9.50 -2.59
CA ASN A 36 -7.53 8.90 -3.86
C ASN A 36 -6.95 9.62 -5.09
N ALA A 37 -7.06 10.95 -5.15
CA ALA A 37 -6.53 11.72 -6.26
C ALA A 37 -5.00 11.59 -6.43
N ARG A 38 -4.27 11.39 -5.32
CA ARG A 38 -2.81 11.17 -5.35
C ARG A 38 -2.45 9.74 -5.76
N LEU A 39 -3.30 8.76 -5.43
CA LEU A 39 -3.12 7.37 -5.87
C LEU A 39 -3.31 7.26 -7.38
N ASP A 40 -4.36 7.89 -7.91
CA ASP A 40 -4.63 7.91 -9.34
C ASP A 40 -3.49 8.58 -10.11
N ALA A 41 -3.07 9.78 -9.68
CA ALA A 41 -1.95 10.50 -10.30
C ALA A 41 -0.62 9.73 -10.21
N ARG A 42 -0.41 8.92 -9.16
CA ARG A 42 0.77 8.06 -9.05
C ARG A 42 0.72 6.92 -10.07
N ILE A 43 -0.45 6.37 -10.35
CA ILE A 43 -0.61 5.31 -11.36
C ILE A 43 -0.40 5.90 -12.75
N ASP A 44 -0.93 7.09 -13.03
CA ASP A 44 -0.67 7.79 -14.28
C ASP A 44 0.84 8.01 -14.48
N GLN A 45 1.56 8.44 -13.43
CA GLN A 45 3.01 8.55 -13.48
C GLN A 45 3.71 7.20 -13.69
N MET A 46 3.22 6.11 -13.09
CA MET A 46 3.79 4.77 -13.32
C MET A 46 3.65 4.35 -14.78
N VAL A 47 2.55 4.70 -15.45
CA VAL A 47 2.37 4.47 -16.89
C VAL A 47 3.44 5.20 -17.69
N ASP A 48 3.67 6.48 -17.38
CA ASP A 48 4.70 7.30 -18.02
C ASP A 48 6.13 6.79 -17.76
N ASP A 49 6.36 6.22 -16.57
CA ASP A 49 7.66 5.71 -16.11
C ASP A 49 7.97 4.28 -16.61
N GLY A 50 7.09 3.66 -17.41
CA GLY A 50 7.35 2.36 -18.04
C GLY A 50 6.66 1.16 -17.40
N LEU A 51 5.50 1.34 -16.75
CA LEU A 51 4.69 0.24 -16.19
C LEU A 51 4.46 -0.91 -17.19
N ALA A 52 4.24 -0.58 -18.47
CA ALA A 52 4.07 -1.57 -19.53
C ALA A 52 5.23 -2.58 -19.60
N ASP A 53 6.47 -2.08 -19.55
CA ASP A 53 7.69 -2.90 -19.63
C ASP A 53 7.84 -3.78 -18.39
N GLU A 54 7.47 -3.27 -17.22
CA GLU A 54 7.47 -4.04 -15.97
C GLU A 54 6.46 -5.20 -16.02
N VAL A 55 5.24 -4.95 -16.52
CA VAL A 55 4.22 -6.00 -16.65
C VAL A 55 4.63 -7.06 -17.67
N TYR A 56 5.25 -6.66 -18.80
CA TYR A 56 5.83 -7.61 -19.75
C TYR A 56 6.89 -8.50 -19.10
N HIS A 57 7.81 -7.92 -18.34
CA HIS A 57 8.84 -8.68 -17.63
C HIS A 57 8.26 -9.66 -16.62
N LEU A 58 7.27 -9.22 -15.82
CA LEU A 58 6.60 -10.11 -14.90
C LEU A 58 5.90 -11.24 -15.66
N TYR A 59 5.19 -10.95 -16.74
CA TYR A 59 4.53 -12.00 -17.53
C TYR A 59 5.51 -13.04 -18.07
N GLU A 60 6.65 -12.62 -18.61
CA GLU A 60 7.70 -13.55 -19.03
C GLU A 60 8.19 -14.44 -17.90
N LEU A 61 8.41 -13.86 -16.71
CA LEU A 61 8.82 -14.61 -15.52
C LEU A 61 7.72 -15.58 -15.08
N GLU A 62 6.45 -15.20 -15.19
CA GLU A 62 5.31 -16.07 -14.89
C GLU A 62 5.33 -17.30 -15.81
N GLN A 63 5.50 -17.08 -17.13
CA GLN A 63 5.57 -18.16 -18.12
C GLN A 63 6.79 -19.07 -17.92
N LYS A 64 7.90 -18.54 -17.42
CA LYS A 64 9.15 -19.30 -17.20
C LYS A 64 9.13 -20.09 -15.89
N LEU A 65 8.52 -19.54 -14.83
CA LEU A 65 8.68 -20.04 -13.45
C LEU A 65 7.45 -20.77 -12.92
N LEU A 66 6.25 -20.51 -13.44
CA LEU A 66 5.03 -21.17 -12.96
C LEU A 66 4.58 -22.29 -13.90
N VAL A 67 4.28 -23.44 -13.31
CA VAL A 67 3.58 -24.53 -13.99
C VAL A 67 2.08 -24.33 -13.76
N GLY A 68 1.46 -23.54 -14.64
CA GLY A 68 0.04 -23.18 -14.56
C GLY A 68 -0.23 -21.83 -13.87
N PRO A 69 -1.45 -21.27 -14.02
CA PRO A 69 -1.78 -19.93 -13.54
C PRO A 69 -2.12 -19.91 -12.04
N ASP A 70 -1.15 -20.14 -11.16
CA ASP A 70 -1.31 -19.78 -9.73
C ASP A 70 -0.83 -18.35 -9.49
N SER A 71 -1.49 -17.40 -10.14
CA SER A 71 -1.25 -15.95 -9.99
C SER A 71 -1.69 -15.42 -8.62
N ALA A 72 -2.25 -16.26 -7.74
CA ALA A 72 -2.71 -15.87 -6.42
C ALA A 72 -1.57 -15.76 -5.38
N ARG A 73 -0.32 -16.07 -5.75
CA ARG A 73 0.82 -16.17 -4.83
C ARG A 73 1.99 -15.29 -5.22
N GLY A 74 2.84 -14.97 -4.24
CA GLY A 74 4.10 -14.27 -4.46
C GLY A 74 3.91 -12.87 -5.06
N VAL A 75 4.74 -12.53 -6.04
CA VAL A 75 4.71 -11.25 -6.75
C VAL A 75 3.54 -11.12 -7.73
N TRP A 76 2.92 -12.25 -8.11
CA TRP A 76 1.85 -12.32 -9.11
C TRP A 76 0.53 -11.71 -8.64
N LYS A 77 0.31 -11.63 -7.33
CA LYS A 77 -0.87 -10.97 -6.74
C LYS A 77 -0.75 -9.45 -6.65
N SER A 78 0.33 -8.86 -7.16
CA SER A 78 0.56 -7.42 -7.04
C SER A 78 -0.50 -6.66 -7.83
N ILE A 79 -1.05 -5.61 -7.22
CA ILE A 79 -1.92 -4.65 -7.92
C ILE A 79 -1.07 -3.98 -9.00
N GLY A 80 -1.60 -3.95 -10.22
CA GLY A 80 -0.91 -3.55 -11.45
C GLY A 80 -0.64 -4.75 -12.35
N TYR A 81 -0.05 -5.83 -11.83
CA TYR A 81 0.15 -7.03 -12.64
C TYR A 81 -1.16 -7.76 -12.89
N SER A 82 -1.96 -7.99 -11.85
CA SER A 82 -3.19 -8.78 -11.94
C SER A 82 -4.18 -8.18 -12.94
N GLU A 83 -4.32 -6.86 -12.91
CA GLU A 83 -5.24 -6.08 -13.75
C GLU A 83 -4.72 -5.94 -15.20
N LEU A 84 -3.40 -5.92 -15.41
CA LEU A 84 -2.80 -5.78 -16.75
C LEU A 84 -2.36 -7.11 -17.39
N ARG A 85 -2.50 -8.23 -16.67
CA ARG A 85 -2.04 -9.54 -17.12
C ARG A 85 -2.72 -9.97 -18.43
N ASP A 86 -4.02 -9.76 -18.55
CA ASP A 86 -4.78 -10.13 -19.74
C ASP A 86 -4.39 -9.28 -20.95
N TRP A 87 -4.07 -8.00 -20.73
CA TRP A 87 -3.51 -7.14 -21.76
C TRP A 87 -2.18 -7.69 -22.27
N VAL A 88 -1.24 -8.05 -21.37
CA VAL A 88 0.04 -8.66 -21.80
C VAL A 88 -0.18 -9.98 -22.51
N ALA A 89 -1.10 -10.83 -22.04
CA ALA A 89 -1.36 -12.13 -22.66
C ALA A 89 -1.78 -12.02 -24.14
N ILE A 90 -2.52 -10.97 -24.51
CA ILE A 90 -2.96 -10.76 -25.91
C ILE A 90 -1.93 -10.02 -26.77
N THR A 91 -1.04 -9.21 -26.15
CA THR A 91 -0.02 -8.44 -26.87
C THR A 91 1.33 -9.16 -26.97
N HIS A 92 1.64 -10.06 -26.05
CA HIS A 92 2.88 -10.87 -26.02
C HIS A 92 2.90 -11.97 -27.11
N ARG A 93 2.25 -11.78 -28.27
CA ARG A 93 2.45 -12.69 -29.40
C ARG A 93 3.90 -12.54 -29.88
N GLY A 94 4.61 -13.67 -29.94
CA GLY A 94 6.06 -13.74 -30.11
C GLY A 94 6.63 -12.79 -31.17
N LYS A 95 7.85 -12.31 -30.90
CA LYS A 95 8.66 -11.42 -31.76
C LYS A 95 8.44 -11.73 -33.25
N GLY A 96 7.66 -10.89 -33.94
CA GLY A 96 7.43 -11.03 -35.40
C GLY A 96 6.03 -10.69 -35.90
N SER A 97 5.00 -10.59 -35.05
CA SER A 97 3.68 -10.11 -35.48
C SER A 97 3.62 -8.59 -35.46
N ALA A 98 3.71 -7.96 -36.64
CA ALA A 98 3.53 -6.51 -36.80
C ALA A 98 2.09 -6.03 -36.54
N VAL A 99 1.15 -6.96 -36.33
CA VAL A 99 -0.26 -6.66 -36.12
C VAL A 99 -0.56 -6.57 -34.63
N LYS A 100 -0.83 -5.35 -34.16
CA LYS A 100 -1.37 -5.06 -32.83
C LYS A 100 -2.75 -5.71 -32.69
N HIS A 101 -3.01 -6.37 -31.56
CA HIS A 101 -4.35 -6.92 -31.31
C HIS A 101 -5.38 -5.77 -31.32
N PRO A 102 -6.53 -5.90 -32.03
CA PRO A 102 -7.51 -4.82 -32.17
C PRO A 102 -8.01 -4.26 -30.84
N ARG A 103 -8.00 -5.07 -29.78
CA ARG A 103 -8.44 -4.72 -28.42
C ARG A 103 -7.30 -4.35 -27.46
N ALA A 104 -6.07 -4.20 -27.94
CA ALA A 104 -4.92 -3.94 -27.07
C ALA A 104 -5.07 -2.62 -26.31
N ASP A 105 -5.48 -1.53 -26.96
CA ASP A 105 -5.65 -0.23 -26.31
C ASP A 105 -6.84 -0.21 -25.34
N GLU A 106 -7.95 -0.83 -25.74
CA GLU A 106 -9.12 -1.04 -24.88
C GLU A 106 -8.73 -1.76 -23.59
N ARG A 107 -8.03 -2.90 -23.71
CA ARG A 107 -7.61 -3.70 -22.55
C ARG A 107 -6.58 -3.03 -21.67
N TRP A 108 -5.68 -2.23 -22.25
CA TRP A 108 -4.75 -1.42 -21.47
C TRP A 108 -5.49 -0.41 -20.61
N ASN A 109 -6.40 0.37 -21.22
CA ASN A 109 -7.14 1.40 -20.50
C ASN A 109 -8.05 0.80 -19.41
N GLU A 110 -8.73 -0.31 -19.70
CA GLU A 110 -9.52 -1.04 -18.70
C GLU A 110 -8.65 -1.50 -17.52
N GLY A 111 -7.51 -2.13 -17.79
CA GLY A 111 -6.61 -2.61 -16.74
C GLY A 111 -5.99 -1.48 -15.89
N VAL A 112 -5.68 -0.33 -16.48
CA VAL A 112 -5.21 0.85 -15.74
C VAL A 112 -6.31 1.40 -14.82
N GLU A 113 -7.55 1.48 -15.28
CA GLU A 113 -8.66 1.94 -14.44
C GLU A 113 -9.01 0.93 -13.33
N GLU A 114 -8.96 -0.37 -13.63
CA GLU A 114 -9.08 -1.44 -12.62
C GLU A 114 -7.97 -1.33 -11.57
N MET A 115 -6.72 -1.08 -11.98
CA MET A 115 -5.59 -0.88 -11.08
C MET A 115 -5.81 0.32 -10.15
N LYS A 116 -6.37 1.43 -10.66
CA LYS A 116 -6.74 2.60 -9.84
C LYS A 116 -7.80 2.24 -8.80
N ILE A 117 -8.86 1.53 -9.20
CA ILE A 117 -9.90 1.05 -8.28
C ILE A 117 -9.30 0.13 -7.21
N ALA A 118 -8.52 -0.87 -7.61
CA ALA A 118 -7.86 -1.82 -6.72
C ALA A 118 -6.93 -1.12 -5.72
N THR A 119 -6.18 -0.11 -6.17
CA THR A 119 -5.27 0.67 -5.32
C THR A 119 -6.02 1.51 -4.29
N ARG A 120 -7.11 2.19 -4.68
CA ARG A 120 -7.96 2.94 -3.73
C ARG A 120 -8.62 2.01 -2.71
N ARG A 121 -9.13 0.85 -3.16
CA ARG A 121 -9.70 -0.18 -2.29
C ARG A 121 -8.66 -0.68 -1.30
N TYR A 122 -7.44 -0.97 -1.76
CA TYR A 122 -6.34 -1.41 -0.91
C TYR A 122 -5.99 -0.36 0.16
N ALA A 123 -5.88 0.92 -0.22
CA ALA A 123 -5.63 2.00 0.73
C ALA A 123 -6.73 2.12 1.80
N GLY A 124 -8.00 1.97 1.41
CA GLY A 124 -9.11 1.95 2.36
C GLY A 124 -9.11 0.73 3.27
N LEU A 125 -8.76 -0.46 2.77
CA LEU A 125 -8.56 -1.66 3.59
C LEU A 125 -7.40 -1.49 4.59
N GLN A 126 -6.31 -0.85 4.18
CA GLN A 126 -5.19 -0.53 5.07
C GLN A 126 -5.61 0.43 6.20
N LEU A 127 -6.39 1.47 5.89
CA LEU A 127 -6.94 2.36 6.92
C LEU A 127 -7.90 1.61 7.85
N LEU A 128 -8.77 0.76 7.31
CA LEU A 128 -9.69 -0.03 8.12
C LEU A 128 -8.92 -0.93 9.11
N TRP A 129 -7.91 -1.65 8.61
CA TRP A 129 -7.06 -2.50 9.44
C TRP A 129 -6.27 -1.68 10.46
N LEU A 130 -5.77 -0.51 10.07
CA LEU A 130 -5.05 0.38 10.97
C LEU A 130 -5.88 0.71 12.21
N TRP A 131 -7.13 1.13 12.01
CA TRP A 131 -8.00 1.57 13.11
C TRP A 131 -8.63 0.42 13.89
N LYS A 132 -8.97 -0.68 13.22
CA LYS A 132 -9.68 -1.80 13.86
C LYS A 132 -8.76 -2.83 14.49
N GLU A 133 -7.55 -2.98 13.95
CA GLU A 133 -6.63 -4.04 14.36
C GLU A 133 -5.33 -3.48 14.93
N LEU A 134 -4.57 -2.67 14.16
CA LEU A 134 -3.23 -2.26 14.57
C LEU A 134 -3.25 -1.37 15.81
N VAL A 135 -4.01 -0.27 15.79
CA VAL A 135 -4.04 0.67 16.91
C VAL A 135 -4.53 -0.01 18.19
N PRO A 136 -5.64 -0.78 18.18
CA PRO A 136 -6.06 -1.54 19.36
C PRO A 136 -5.03 -2.58 19.81
N ALA A 137 -4.30 -3.22 18.90
CA ALA A 137 -3.23 -4.15 19.26
C ALA A 137 -2.05 -3.45 19.94
N LEU A 138 -1.60 -2.31 19.41
CA LEU A 138 -0.53 -1.51 20.02
C LEU A 138 -0.91 -1.07 21.44
N GLN A 139 -2.16 -0.65 21.65
CA GLN A 139 -2.69 -0.30 22.96
C GLN A 139 -2.71 -1.50 23.91
N ARG A 140 -3.23 -2.65 23.49
CA ARG A 140 -3.27 -3.88 24.31
C ARG A 140 -1.88 -4.39 24.70
N MET A 141 -0.90 -4.19 23.82
CA MET A 141 0.48 -4.61 24.04
C MET A 141 1.31 -3.56 24.78
N GLU A 142 0.72 -2.42 25.13
CA GLU A 142 1.41 -1.27 25.75
C GLU A 142 2.65 -0.82 24.98
N VAL A 143 2.61 -0.95 23.65
CA VAL A 143 3.67 -0.47 22.75
C VAL A 143 3.50 1.03 22.57
N ASP A 144 4.55 1.80 22.76
CA ASP A 144 4.53 3.24 22.53
C ASP A 144 4.42 3.55 21.03
N PHE A 145 3.40 4.33 20.65
CA PHE A 145 3.17 4.71 19.27
C PHE A 145 2.70 6.16 19.11
N ARG A 146 3.08 6.75 17.98
CA ARG A 146 2.66 8.10 17.56
C ARG A 146 1.92 8.03 16.23
N MET A 147 0.78 8.69 16.19
CA MET A 147 -0.04 8.81 14.99
C MET A 147 0.27 10.15 14.32
N LEU A 148 0.72 10.12 13.06
CA LEU A 148 1.05 11.32 12.29
C LEU A 148 0.18 11.39 11.05
N LYS A 149 -0.61 12.47 10.97
CA LYS A 149 -1.52 12.71 9.86
C LYS A 149 -0.76 13.33 8.68
N VAL A 150 -0.78 12.64 7.55
CA VAL A 150 -0.27 13.11 6.27
C VAL A 150 -1.37 13.85 5.54
N THR A 151 -1.31 15.19 5.52
CA THR A 151 -2.29 16.02 4.80
C THR A 151 -1.82 16.33 3.38
N THR A 152 -0.70 17.04 3.25
CA THR A 152 -0.16 17.56 1.99
C THR A 152 1.36 17.54 2.01
N GLY A 153 1.99 17.45 0.83
CA GLY A 153 3.46 17.50 0.72
C GLY A 153 4.08 18.78 1.31
N LYS A 154 3.39 19.93 1.19
CA LYS A 154 3.88 21.22 1.72
C LYS A 154 4.00 21.25 3.24
N LYS A 155 3.14 20.52 3.94
CA LYS A 155 3.13 20.47 5.41
C LYS A 155 3.87 19.26 5.98
N PHE A 156 4.33 18.34 5.14
CA PHE A 156 4.96 17.08 5.54
C PHE A 156 6.15 17.27 6.49
N GLY A 157 7.00 18.28 6.22
CA GLY A 157 8.12 18.61 7.10
C GLY A 157 7.69 18.88 8.54
N LYS A 158 6.69 19.75 8.71
CA LYS A 158 6.21 20.18 10.03
C LYS A 158 5.31 19.14 10.71
N GLU A 159 4.40 18.53 9.96
CA GLU A 159 3.35 17.65 10.50
C GLU A 159 3.82 16.20 10.67
N VAL A 160 4.88 15.78 9.97
CA VAL A 160 5.36 14.39 9.98
C VAL A 160 6.83 14.30 10.35
N ILE A 161 7.73 15.00 9.64
CA ILE A 161 9.18 14.84 9.86
C ILE A 161 9.58 15.33 11.25
N SER A 162 9.24 16.57 11.61
CA SER A 162 9.58 17.13 12.93
C SER A 162 9.11 16.24 14.10
N PRO A 163 7.82 15.87 14.22
CA PRO A 163 7.37 15.03 15.32
C PRO A 163 7.90 13.59 15.24
N ALA A 164 8.22 13.04 14.07
CA ALA A 164 8.88 11.74 13.97
C ALA A 164 10.31 11.80 14.54
N ILE A 165 11.08 12.84 14.20
CA ILE A 165 12.44 13.06 14.73
C ILE A 165 12.41 13.21 16.25
N GLU A 166 11.49 14.00 16.79
CA GLU A 166 11.33 14.16 18.23
C GLU A 166 11.12 12.80 18.93
N GLN A 167 10.20 11.97 18.43
CA GLN A 167 9.96 10.66 19.03
C GLN A 167 11.17 9.74 18.97
N CYS A 168 11.91 9.75 17.86
CA CYS A 168 13.14 8.99 17.72
C CYS A 168 14.22 9.47 18.70
N HIS A 169 14.34 10.78 18.87
CA HIS A 169 15.27 11.38 19.83
C HIS A 169 14.92 11.00 21.27
N ASP A 170 13.64 11.10 21.66
CA ASP A 170 13.16 10.70 22.98
C ASP A 170 13.41 9.19 23.23
N TRP A 171 13.33 8.36 22.18
CA TRP A 171 13.58 6.92 22.27
C TRP A 171 15.03 6.60 22.55
N VAL A 172 15.94 7.25 21.82
CA VAL A 172 17.38 7.11 22.03
C VAL A 172 17.79 7.55 23.44
N LYS A 173 17.07 8.50 24.04
CA LYS A 173 17.29 8.96 25.41
C LYS A 173 16.61 8.12 26.50
N GLY A 174 15.75 7.18 26.14
CA GLY A 174 14.96 6.40 27.09
C GLY A 174 13.83 7.18 27.78
N GLU A 175 13.42 8.33 27.23
CA GLU A 175 12.34 9.17 27.76
C GLU A 175 10.97 8.61 27.36
N VAL A 176 10.00 8.51 28.27
CA VAL A 176 8.66 7.95 27.95
C VAL A 176 7.97 8.75 26.84
N GLY A 177 7.51 8.05 25.79
CA GLY A 177 6.83 8.70 24.67
C GLY A 177 5.47 9.27 25.07
N LYS A 178 5.08 10.35 24.39
CA LYS A 178 3.76 10.97 24.53
C LYS A 178 2.73 10.18 23.72
N LEU A 179 1.73 9.61 24.39
CA LEU A 179 0.56 9.00 23.76
C LEU A 179 -0.15 10.02 22.87
N SER A 180 -0.40 9.63 21.62
CA SER A 180 -1.19 10.46 20.70
C SER A 180 -2.69 10.19 20.89
N PRO A 181 -3.54 11.23 20.98
CA PRO A 181 -4.99 11.03 21.00
C PRO A 181 -5.47 10.39 19.69
N MET A 182 -6.49 9.54 19.78
CA MET A 182 -7.16 8.97 18.60
C MET A 182 -7.91 10.05 17.83
N ASP A 183 -7.75 10.08 16.50
CA ASP A 183 -8.52 10.93 15.59
C ASP A 183 -9.85 10.25 15.26
N GLU A 184 -10.93 10.59 15.98
CA GLU A 184 -12.27 10.03 15.79
C GLU A 184 -12.78 10.19 14.34
N GLY A 185 -12.37 11.26 13.65
CA GLY A 185 -12.74 11.53 12.26
C GLY A 185 -12.16 10.57 11.24
N ALA A 186 -11.14 9.79 11.60
CA ALA A 186 -10.55 8.76 10.75
C ALA A 186 -11.23 7.38 10.89
N VAL A 187 -11.96 7.16 11.99
CA VAL A 187 -12.71 5.92 12.29
C VAL A 187 -14.05 5.86 11.54
N ALA A 188 -14.57 7.00 11.09
CA ALA A 188 -15.89 7.14 10.46
C ALA A 188 -16.01 6.55 9.03
N VAL A 189 -15.04 5.76 8.55
CA VAL A 189 -15.16 5.04 7.28
C VAL A 189 -15.99 3.77 7.50
N GLN A 190 -17.30 3.91 7.29
CA GLN A 190 -18.26 2.80 7.30
C GLN A 190 -17.87 1.75 6.23
N PRO A 191 -17.87 0.44 6.54
CA PRO A 191 -17.49 -0.62 5.60
C PRO A 191 -18.28 -0.62 4.29
N LYS A 192 -19.53 -0.12 4.32
CA LYS A 192 -20.43 -0.10 3.16
C LYS A 192 -19.98 0.88 2.06
N THR A 193 -19.21 1.90 2.39
CA THR A 193 -18.71 2.88 1.41
C THR A 193 -17.46 2.39 0.68
N LEU A 194 -16.80 1.34 1.20
CA LEU A 194 -15.58 0.72 0.67
C LEU A 194 -15.85 -0.34 -0.42
N LEU A 195 -17.11 -0.76 -0.57
CA LEU A 195 -17.57 -1.73 -1.58
C LEU A 195 -18.41 -1.08 -2.69
N ALA A 196 -18.58 0.25 -2.65
CA ALA A 196 -19.45 0.99 -3.57
C ALA A 196 -18.69 1.84 -4.60
N VAL A 197 -17.37 1.62 -4.75
CA VAL A 197 -16.53 2.22 -5.81
C VAL A 197 -15.65 1.15 -6.42
#